data_AF-M3GT95-F1
#
_entry.id   AF-M3GT95-F1
#
_cell.length_a   1.000
_cell.length_b   1.000
_cell.length_c   1.000
_cell.angle_alpha   90.00
_cell.angle_beta   90.00
_cell.angle_gamma   90.00
#
_symmetry.space_group_name_H-M   'P 1'
#
loop_
_entity.id
_entity.type
_entity.pdbx_description
1 polymer ?
#
loop_
_entity_poly.entity_id
_entity_poly.type
_entity_poly.pdbx_seq_one_letter_code
_entity_poly.pdbx_strand_id
1 'polypeptide(L)'
;MWILGDVKILSDSGERKAELGAVLSSTDRIVTGSNGGAEIMVSDSGVVKMSKNSNIEISTLMNPNGLDTNVQVNYGKIVTMVKKNQKTTEFTVSTPTALAGVRGTSFLTSVESPQGSKINCAKENCTVRFAVIEGTIAVSKKGESSEVILNKNRELRIEKNQKLTDKLIRSLQSDSLIEMKELIVLHKNETFEYGKLVEELKSSSEELKILSQSGSVEEVKAELQKREADRNNADEVTKIAKAVNETKYVQQDVQKEKLKLNPKESF
;
A
#
# COMPACT_ATOMS: atom_id res chain seq x y z
N MET A 1 5.46 11.61 4.40
CA MET A 1 6.72 10.84 4.59
C MET A 1 6.98 10.62 6.08
N TRP A 2 7.49 9.45 6.47
CA TRP A 2 8.02 9.18 7.82
C TRP A 2 9.56 9.17 7.80
N ILE A 3 10.18 9.56 8.91
CA ILE A 3 11.61 9.84 9.01
C ILE A 3 12.20 9.27 10.30
N LEU A 4 13.40 8.72 10.19
CA LEU A 4 14.31 8.39 11.28
C LEU A 4 15.64 9.11 11.06
N GLY A 5 16.18 9.74 12.10
CA GLY A 5 17.54 10.31 12.08
C GLY A 5 17.73 11.44 11.06
N ASP A 6 18.91 11.47 10.43
CA ASP A 6 19.27 12.50 9.45
C ASP A 6 18.69 12.20 8.06
N VAL A 7 17.71 13.02 7.64
CA VAL A 7 17.11 12.96 6.31
C VAL A 7 16.96 14.38 5.76
N LYS A 8 17.35 14.54 4.50
CA LYS A 8 17.34 15.81 3.77
C LYS A 8 16.55 15.67 2.49
N ILE A 9 15.87 16.75 2.11
CA ILE A 9 15.20 16.90 0.83
C ILE A 9 15.98 17.96 0.05
N LEU A 10 16.44 17.58 -1.13
CA LEU A 10 17.04 18.44 -2.13
C LEU A 10 15.96 18.75 -3.16
N SER A 11 15.66 20.03 -3.32
CA SER A 11 14.68 20.54 -4.28
C SER A 11 15.31 21.65 -5.12
N ASP A 12 14.61 22.14 -6.15
CA ASP A 12 15.05 23.28 -6.96
C ASP A 12 15.23 24.55 -6.11
N SER A 13 14.49 24.67 -5.01
CA SER A 13 14.58 25.80 -4.06
C SER A 13 15.75 25.69 -3.06
N GLY A 14 16.47 24.56 -3.06
CA GLY A 14 17.61 24.29 -2.19
C GLY A 14 17.47 23.04 -1.33
N GLU A 15 18.45 22.87 -0.44
CA GLU A 15 18.50 21.79 0.55
C GLU A 15 17.73 22.18 1.83
N ARG A 16 16.86 21.28 2.30
CA ARG A 16 16.18 21.41 3.59
C ARG A 16 16.19 20.10 4.36
N LYS A 17 16.13 20.19 5.68
CA LYS A 17 15.90 19.03 6.53
C LYS A 17 14.48 18.49 6.27
N ALA A 18 14.34 17.17 6.22
CA ALA A 18 13.05 16.54 6.09
C ALA A 18 12.28 16.61 7.42
N GLU A 19 10.97 16.82 7.34
CA GLU A 19 10.07 16.83 8.51
C GLU A 19 9.01 15.74 8.38
N LEU A 20 8.53 15.23 9.52
CA LEU A 20 7.50 14.21 9.54
C LEU A 20 6.26 14.73 8.82
N GLY A 21 5.68 13.92 7.94
CA GLY A 21 4.53 14.31 7.13
C GLY A 21 4.88 15.17 5.91
N ALA A 22 6.16 15.47 5.66
CA ALA A 22 6.56 16.26 4.50
C ALA A 22 6.01 15.66 3.19
N VAL A 23 5.44 16.55 2.38
CA VAL A 23 5.01 16.29 1.00
C VAL A 23 6.21 16.50 0.09
N LEU A 24 6.35 15.62 -0.90
CA LEU A 24 7.42 15.61 -1.88
C LEU A 24 6.87 16.07 -3.23
N SER A 25 7.63 16.93 -3.91
CA SER A 25 7.39 17.31 -5.30
C SER A 25 7.98 16.29 -6.27
N SER A 26 7.56 16.32 -7.53
CA SER A 26 7.98 15.37 -8.59
C SER A 26 9.46 15.46 -9.00
N THR A 27 10.22 16.39 -8.43
CA THR A 27 11.66 16.60 -8.64
C THR A 27 12.45 16.52 -7.32
N ASP A 28 11.79 16.20 -6.22
CA ASP A 28 12.44 16.15 -4.91
C ASP A 28 13.34 14.92 -4.80
N ARG A 29 14.55 15.15 -4.31
CA ARG A 29 15.55 14.13 -4.06
C ARG A 29 15.76 13.97 -2.56
N ILE A 30 15.62 12.74 -2.08
CA ILE A 30 15.66 12.38 -0.67
C ILE A 30 17.00 11.73 -0.37
N VAL A 31 17.70 12.26 0.63
CA VAL A 31 19.03 11.79 1.05
C VAL A 31 19.02 11.44 2.52
N THR A 32 19.43 10.21 2.86
CA THR A 32 19.54 9.74 4.24
C THR A 32 21.01 9.69 4.67
N GLY A 33 21.30 10.17 5.88
CA GLY A 33 22.62 10.10 6.50
C GLY A 33 22.94 8.72 7.08
N SER A 34 24.01 8.62 7.87
CA SER A 34 24.51 7.35 8.45
C SER A 34 23.61 6.76 9.55
N ASN A 35 22.76 7.58 10.16
CA ASN A 35 21.70 7.18 11.09
C ASN A 35 20.29 7.46 10.52
N GLY A 36 20.21 7.77 9.23
CA GLY A 36 18.99 8.18 8.55
C GLY A 36 18.16 6.99 8.05
N GLY A 37 16.84 7.16 7.97
CA GLY A 37 15.92 6.23 7.33
C GLY A 37 14.64 6.97 6.97
N ALA A 38 13.96 6.55 5.91
CA ALA A 38 12.72 7.20 5.50
C ALA A 38 11.71 6.18 4.98
N GLU A 39 10.43 6.45 5.19
CA GLU A 39 9.33 5.73 4.57
C GLU A 39 8.47 6.73 3.80
N ILE A 40 8.30 6.47 2.51
CA ILE A 40 7.61 7.34 1.58
C ILE A 40 6.41 6.58 1.04
N MET A 41 5.23 7.16 1.23
CA MET A 41 4.01 6.72 0.58
C MET A 41 3.95 7.38 -0.79
N VAL A 42 3.86 6.56 -1.85
CA VAL A 42 3.83 7.03 -3.23
C VAL A 42 2.40 6.90 -3.73
N SER A 43 1.60 7.94 -3.45
CA SER A 43 0.16 8.01 -3.75
C SER A 43 -0.56 6.70 -3.34
N ASP A 44 -1.44 6.18 -4.20
CA ASP A 44 -2.11 4.89 -4.01
C ASP A 44 -1.31 3.69 -4.57
N SER A 45 -0.12 3.93 -5.11
CA SER A 45 0.66 2.93 -5.85
C SER A 45 1.47 2.02 -4.92
N GLY A 46 2.01 2.55 -3.84
CA GLY A 46 2.83 1.75 -2.92
C GLY A 46 3.60 2.54 -1.88
N VAL A 47 4.54 1.83 -1.24
CA VAL A 47 5.43 2.35 -0.20
C VAL A 47 6.87 2.07 -0.57
N VAL A 48 7.74 3.07 -0.36
CA VAL A 48 9.19 2.97 -0.52
C VAL A 48 9.83 3.22 0.84
N LYS A 49 10.56 2.23 1.36
CA LYS A 49 11.36 2.34 2.58
C LYS A 49 12.83 2.45 2.22
N MET A 50 13.53 3.43 2.79
CA MET A 50 14.91 3.77 2.49
C MET A 50 15.83 3.47 3.67
N SER A 51 16.98 2.86 3.40
CA SER A 51 18.03 2.68 4.41
C SER A 51 18.81 3.96 4.64
N LYS A 52 19.66 3.95 5.67
CA LYS A 52 20.77 4.90 5.82
C LYS A 52 21.64 4.96 4.58
N ASN A 53 22.32 6.09 4.39
CA ASN A 53 23.25 6.32 3.28
C ASN A 53 22.62 6.06 1.90
N SER A 54 21.38 6.49 1.72
CA SER A 54 20.62 6.30 0.49
C SER A 54 20.26 7.62 -0.15
N ASN A 55 20.09 7.55 -1.46
CA ASN A 55 19.75 8.70 -2.26
C ASN A 55 18.81 8.29 -3.38
N ILE A 56 17.57 8.76 -3.28
CA ILE A 56 16.55 8.51 -4.29
C ILE A 56 15.91 9.80 -4.77
N GLU A 57 15.26 9.71 -5.92
CA GLU A 57 14.41 10.73 -6.50
C GLU A 57 13.11 10.07 -6.94
N ILE A 58 11.99 10.74 -6.73
CA ILE A 58 10.67 10.22 -7.09
C ILE A 58 10.04 11.18 -8.08
N SER A 59 9.76 10.68 -9.28
CA SER A 59 9.04 11.42 -10.30
C SER A 59 7.71 10.72 -10.60
N THR A 60 6.70 11.55 -10.87
CA THR A 60 5.38 11.08 -11.26
C THR A 60 4.93 11.79 -12.51
N LEU A 61 4.23 11.08 -13.39
CA LEU A 61 3.70 11.60 -14.64
C LEU A 61 2.22 11.27 -14.71
N MET A 62 1.38 12.29 -14.97
CA MET A 62 -0.05 12.10 -15.15
C MET A 62 -0.33 11.68 -16.58
N ASN A 63 -1.04 10.57 -16.72
CA ASN A 63 -1.42 9.96 -17.99
C ASN A 63 -2.95 9.84 -18.04
N PRO A 64 -3.56 9.66 -19.22
CA PRO A 64 -5.01 9.41 -19.35
C PRO A 64 -5.52 8.23 -18.50
N ASN A 65 -4.62 7.30 -18.18
CA ASN A 65 -4.91 6.06 -17.47
C ASN A 65 -4.62 6.12 -15.96
N GLY A 66 -4.02 7.21 -15.47
CA GLY A 66 -3.64 7.39 -14.07
C GLY A 66 -2.25 7.99 -13.91
N LEU A 67 -1.63 7.75 -12.76
CA LEU A 67 -0.34 8.33 -12.38
C LEU A 67 0.78 7.29 -12.53
N ASP A 68 1.65 7.49 -13.51
CA ASP A 68 2.88 6.71 -13.64
C ASP A 68 3.90 7.20 -12.61
N THR A 69 4.67 6.25 -12.08
CA THR A 69 5.63 6.51 -11.01
C THR A 69 6.98 5.93 -11.38
N ASN A 70 8.03 6.74 -11.25
CA ASN A 70 9.41 6.28 -11.32
C ASN A 70 10.13 6.63 -10.02
N VAL A 71 10.75 5.62 -9.40
CA VAL A 71 11.64 5.79 -8.26
C VAL A 71 13.06 5.57 -8.73
N GLN A 72 13.84 6.63 -8.84
CA GLN A 72 15.23 6.57 -9.22
C GLN A 72 16.12 6.38 -7.99
N VAL A 73 16.87 5.28 -7.93
CA VAL A 73 17.84 4.97 -6.87
C VAL A 73 19.23 5.29 -7.37
N ASN A 74 19.82 6.39 -6.88
CA ASN A 74 21.15 6.80 -7.28
C ASN A 74 22.25 5.98 -6.57
N TYR A 75 22.08 5.73 -5.27
CA TYR A 75 22.87 4.83 -4.45
C TYR A 75 22.10 4.47 -3.16
N GLY A 76 22.53 3.41 -2.48
CA GLY A 76 21.94 2.95 -1.22
C GLY A 76 20.93 1.82 -1.43
N LYS A 77 20.06 1.60 -0.42
CA LYS A 77 19.13 0.47 -0.40
C LYS A 77 17.71 0.94 -0.14
N ILE A 78 16.78 0.39 -0.91
CA ILE A 78 15.35 0.59 -0.70
C ILE A 78 14.59 -0.73 -0.73
N VAL A 79 13.51 -0.81 0.04
CA VAL A 79 12.45 -1.80 -0.16
C VAL A 79 11.26 -1.09 -0.76
N THR A 80 10.79 -1.62 -1.88
CA THR A 80 9.60 -1.13 -2.58
C THR A 80 8.51 -2.17 -2.45
N MET A 81 7.34 -1.74 -1.99
CA MET A 81 6.12 -2.55 -1.90
C MET A 81 5.05 -1.87 -2.73
N VAL A 82 4.74 -2.45 -3.89
CA VAL A 82 3.76 -1.91 -4.84
C VAL A 82 2.48 -2.73 -4.76
N LYS A 83 1.34 -2.06 -4.61
CA LYS A 83 0.03 -2.72 -4.63
C LYS A 83 -0.24 -3.29 -6.01
N LYS A 84 -0.88 -4.46 -6.06
CA LYS A 84 -1.35 -5.04 -7.31
C LYS A 84 -2.60 -4.28 -7.77
N ASN A 85 -2.41 -3.21 -8.55
CA ASN A 85 -3.51 -2.42 -9.07
C ASN A 85 -4.01 -2.98 -10.42
N GLN A 86 -5.34 -2.90 -10.62
CA GLN A 86 -6.03 -3.26 -11.88
C GLN A 86 -5.81 -2.22 -13.00
N LYS A 87 -5.25 -1.06 -12.67
CA LYS A 87 -5.05 0.07 -13.61
C LYS A 87 -3.84 -0.18 -14.53
N THR A 88 -3.84 0.50 -15.67
CA THR A 88 -2.79 0.51 -16.71
C THR A 88 -1.65 1.50 -16.39
N THR A 89 -1.51 1.90 -15.12
CA THR A 89 -0.42 2.77 -14.65
C THR A 89 0.88 2.00 -14.48
N GLU A 90 1.99 2.63 -14.84
CA GLU A 90 3.32 2.05 -14.74
C GLU A 90 4.00 2.44 -13.42
N PHE A 91 4.62 1.45 -12.78
CA PHE A 91 5.53 1.69 -11.66
C PHE A 91 6.91 1.17 -12.05
N THR A 92 7.90 2.04 -12.02
CA THR A 92 9.28 1.69 -12.37
C THR A 92 10.23 2.06 -11.24
N VAL A 93 11.26 1.22 -11.06
CA VAL A 93 12.43 1.55 -10.25
C VAL A 93 13.62 1.62 -11.17
N SER A 94 14.19 2.82 -11.30
CA SER A 94 15.34 3.05 -12.15
C SER A 94 16.62 3.19 -11.32
N THR A 95 17.71 2.70 -11.86
CA THR A 95 19.05 2.81 -11.30
C THR A 95 19.99 3.35 -12.38
N PRO A 96 21.25 3.66 -12.06
CA PRO A 96 22.21 4.13 -13.06
C PRO A 96 22.45 3.15 -14.21
N THR A 97 22.31 1.85 -13.98
CA THR A 97 22.60 0.81 -14.99
C THR A 97 21.40 -0.04 -15.39
N ALA A 98 20.31 -0.06 -14.62
CA ALA A 98 19.16 -0.92 -14.88
C ALA A 98 17.82 -0.22 -14.61
N LEU A 99 16.77 -0.72 -15.27
CA LEU A 99 15.38 -0.33 -15.08
C LEU A 99 14.58 -1.57 -14.68
N ALA A 100 13.77 -1.47 -13.64
CA ALA A 100 12.84 -2.51 -13.21
C ALA A 100 11.40 -2.04 -13.40
N GLY A 101 10.65 -2.71 -14.28
CA GLY A 101 9.20 -2.58 -14.38
C GLY A 101 8.52 -3.42 -13.30
N VAL A 102 7.62 -2.79 -12.53
CA VAL A 102 7.06 -3.36 -11.31
C VAL A 102 5.56 -3.46 -11.42
N ARG A 103 5.01 -4.66 -11.17
CA ARG A 103 3.55 -4.87 -11.12
C ARG A 103 3.17 -5.75 -9.94
N GLY A 104 2.72 -5.12 -8.85
CA GLY A 104 2.22 -5.83 -7.66
C GLY A 104 3.31 -6.66 -6.98
N THR A 105 4.41 -6.02 -6.60
CA THR A 105 5.64 -6.68 -6.18
C THR A 105 6.21 -6.02 -4.93
N SER A 106 6.73 -6.86 -4.03
CA SER A 106 7.57 -6.46 -2.91
C SER A 106 9.00 -6.92 -3.18
N PHE A 107 9.95 -5.98 -3.22
CA PHE A 107 11.33 -6.28 -3.57
C PHE A 107 12.32 -5.26 -3.00
N LEU A 108 13.56 -5.70 -2.84
CA LEU A 108 14.72 -4.89 -2.51
C LEU A 108 15.38 -4.39 -3.79
N THR A 109 15.77 -3.12 -3.80
CA THR A 109 16.75 -2.57 -4.74
C THR A 109 17.95 -2.05 -3.95
N SER A 110 19.14 -2.52 -4.31
CA SER A 110 20.41 -2.06 -3.73
C SER A 110 21.32 -1.56 -4.84
N VAL A 111 21.89 -0.38 -4.66
CA VAL A 111 22.87 0.22 -5.55
C VAL A 111 24.10 0.56 -4.72
N GLU A 112 25.13 -0.28 -4.83
CA GLU A 112 26.32 -0.22 -4.00
C GLU A 112 27.56 -0.04 -4.87
N SER A 113 28.46 0.82 -4.41
CA SER A 113 29.81 0.92 -4.96
C SER A 113 30.80 0.21 -4.03
N PRO A 114 31.85 -0.44 -4.57
CA PRO A 114 32.96 -0.94 -3.76
C PRO A 114 33.69 0.16 -2.97
N GLN A 115 33.58 1.44 -3.37
CA GLN A 115 34.33 2.56 -2.80
C GLN A 115 33.54 3.42 -1.77
N GLY A 116 32.28 3.10 -1.45
CA GLY A 116 31.53 3.76 -0.36
C GLY A 116 30.26 4.55 -0.75
N SER A 117 29.84 5.48 0.12
CA SER A 117 28.43 5.93 0.23
C SER A 117 28.03 7.22 -0.50
N LYS A 118 28.94 7.92 -1.19
CA LYS A 118 28.63 9.17 -1.93
C LYS A 118 29.22 9.12 -3.33
N ILE A 119 28.69 8.23 -4.16
CA ILE A 119 29.33 7.88 -5.42
C ILE A 119 28.41 8.12 -6.60
N ASN A 120 28.97 8.69 -7.66
CA ASN A 120 28.31 8.83 -8.95
C ASN A 120 28.42 7.50 -9.71
N CYS A 121 27.45 6.63 -9.51
CA CYS A 121 27.34 5.33 -10.17
C CYS A 121 27.19 5.38 -11.71
N ALA A 122 26.99 6.57 -12.31
CA ALA A 122 27.11 6.71 -13.76
C ALA A 122 28.59 6.64 -14.20
N LYS A 123 29.51 7.17 -13.38
CA LYS A 123 30.96 7.18 -13.65
C LYS A 123 31.64 5.93 -13.08
N GLU A 124 31.29 5.55 -11.85
CA GLU A 124 31.92 4.43 -11.15
C GLU A 124 31.31 3.06 -11.45
N ASN A 125 32.02 1.99 -11.06
CA ASN A 125 31.58 0.60 -11.20
C ASN A 125 30.65 0.19 -10.05
N CYS A 126 29.41 0.68 -10.07
CA CYS A 126 28.41 0.25 -9.10
C CYS A 126 27.80 -1.11 -9.46
N THR A 127 27.46 -1.86 -8.42
CA THR A 127 26.67 -3.08 -8.52
C THR A 127 25.22 -2.77 -8.14
N VAL A 128 24.30 -3.17 -9.00
CA VAL A 128 22.86 -3.13 -8.72
C VAL A 128 22.39 -4.53 -8.33
N ARG A 129 21.61 -4.65 -7.26
CA ARG A 129 20.98 -5.90 -6.83
C ARG A 129 19.48 -5.69 -6.71
N PHE A 130 18.72 -6.58 -7.34
CA PHE A 130 17.28 -6.72 -7.16
C PHE A 130 16.98 -8.05 -6.48
N ALA A 131 16.14 -8.05 -5.45
CA ALA A 131 15.76 -9.24 -4.71
C ALA A 131 14.25 -9.24 -4.45
N VAL A 132 13.53 -10.20 -5.02
CA VAL A 132 12.06 -10.23 -5.03
C VAL A 132 11.55 -11.19 -3.97
N ILE A 133 10.76 -10.69 -3.01
CA ILE A 133 10.11 -11.52 -1.99
C ILE A 133 8.68 -11.90 -2.36
N GLU A 134 8.01 -11.07 -3.14
CA GLU A 134 6.65 -11.31 -3.63
C GLU A 134 6.44 -10.64 -4.99
N GLY A 135 5.66 -11.28 -5.87
CA GLY A 135 5.38 -10.77 -7.21
C GLY A 135 6.51 -11.06 -8.19
N THR A 136 6.61 -10.20 -9.20
CA THR A 136 7.57 -10.32 -10.30
C THR A 136 7.99 -8.92 -10.77
N ILE A 137 9.25 -8.77 -11.16
CA ILE A 137 9.72 -7.57 -11.86
C ILE A 137 10.30 -7.96 -13.22
N ALA A 138 10.20 -7.05 -14.17
CA ALA A 138 10.87 -7.15 -15.45
C ALA A 138 12.07 -6.20 -15.43
N VAL A 139 13.28 -6.74 -15.57
CA VAL A 139 14.53 -5.98 -15.46
C VAL A 139 15.16 -5.84 -16.83
N SER A 140 15.45 -4.60 -17.24
CA SER A 140 16.25 -4.29 -18.41
C SER A 140 17.51 -3.53 -18.00
N LYS A 141 18.58 -3.67 -18.78
CA LYS A 141 19.82 -2.92 -18.56
C LYS A 141 19.87 -1.73 -19.50
N LYS A 142 20.20 -0.55 -18.98
CA LYS A 142 20.26 0.68 -19.79
C LYS A 142 21.27 0.53 -20.92
N GLY A 143 20.83 0.78 -22.15
CA GLY A 143 21.65 0.62 -23.35
C GLY A 143 21.69 -0.80 -23.92
N GLU A 144 20.99 -1.77 -23.31
CA GLU A 144 20.77 -3.10 -23.85
C GLU A 144 19.28 -3.29 -24.16
N SER A 145 18.96 -4.09 -25.18
CA SER A 145 17.57 -4.47 -25.50
C SER A 145 17.10 -5.73 -24.78
N SER A 146 17.99 -6.36 -23.99
CA SER A 146 17.67 -7.54 -23.22
C SER A 146 16.82 -7.20 -22.00
N GLU A 147 15.83 -8.05 -21.75
CA GLU A 147 14.97 -8.01 -20.59
C GLU A 147 14.97 -9.39 -19.92
N VAL A 148 14.97 -9.38 -18.59
CA VAL A 148 14.98 -10.57 -17.75
C VAL A 148 13.85 -10.48 -16.75
N ILE A 149 13.07 -11.54 -16.63
CA ILE A 149 11.96 -11.62 -15.67
C ILE A 149 12.44 -12.23 -14.36
N LEU A 150 12.33 -11.47 -13.28
CA LEU A 150 12.73 -11.88 -11.94
C LEU A 150 11.49 -12.16 -11.07
N ASN A 151 11.24 -13.44 -10.81
CA ASN A 151 10.09 -13.91 -10.03
C ASN A 151 10.37 -13.92 -8.51
N LYS A 152 9.32 -14.15 -7.72
CA LYS A 152 9.38 -14.41 -6.28
C LYS A 152 10.51 -15.37 -5.88
N ASN A 153 11.16 -15.06 -4.74
CA ASN A 153 12.25 -15.82 -4.13
C ASN A 153 13.51 -15.90 -5.03
N ARG A 154 13.68 -14.95 -5.94
CA ARG A 154 14.86 -14.83 -6.79
C ARG A 154 15.53 -13.48 -6.59
N GLU A 155 16.82 -13.45 -6.88
CA GLU A 155 17.60 -12.23 -6.94
C GLU A 155 18.49 -12.17 -8.18
N LEU A 156 18.85 -10.95 -8.55
CA LEU A 156 19.68 -10.63 -9.70
C LEU A 156 20.70 -9.57 -9.30
N ARG A 157 21.98 -9.82 -9.60
CA ARG A 157 23.07 -8.88 -9.41
C ARG A 157 23.61 -8.44 -10.77
N ILE A 158 23.63 -7.13 -11.02
CA ILE A 158 24.04 -6.48 -12.26
C ILE A 158 25.27 -5.61 -12.00
N GLU A 159 26.38 -5.95 -12.64
CA GLU A 159 27.59 -5.13 -12.69
C GLU A 159 27.64 -4.32 -13.99
N LYS A 160 28.39 -3.21 -13.99
CA LYS A 160 28.46 -2.28 -15.14
C LYS A 160 28.89 -2.99 -16.44
N ASN A 161 29.90 -3.85 -16.37
CA ASN A 161 30.58 -4.44 -17.54
C ASN A 161 30.11 -5.86 -17.90
N GLN A 162 28.98 -6.33 -17.37
CA GLN A 162 28.42 -7.64 -17.74
C GLN A 162 27.11 -7.49 -18.52
N LYS A 163 26.85 -8.38 -19.48
CA LYS A 163 25.58 -8.43 -20.20
C LYS A 163 24.46 -8.94 -19.30
N LEU A 164 23.27 -8.38 -19.45
CA LEU A 164 22.09 -8.89 -18.74
C LEU A 164 21.64 -10.22 -19.36
N THR A 165 21.59 -11.28 -18.55
CA THR A 165 21.15 -12.62 -18.97
C THR A 165 20.47 -13.36 -17.81
N ASP A 166 19.60 -14.31 -18.12
CA ASP A 166 18.91 -15.16 -17.11
C ASP A 166 19.86 -15.98 -16.24
N LYS A 167 21.08 -16.23 -16.71
CA LYS A 167 22.13 -16.96 -15.97
C LYS A 167 22.59 -16.21 -14.72
N LEU A 168 22.35 -14.90 -14.64
CA LEU A 168 22.66 -14.08 -13.48
C LEU A 168 21.63 -14.24 -12.35
N ILE A 169 20.46 -14.84 -12.63
CA ILE A 169 19.38 -15.00 -11.65
C ILE A 169 19.70 -16.15 -10.69
N ARG A 170 19.67 -15.86 -9.39
CA ARG A 170 19.94 -16.84 -8.32
C ARG A 170 18.75 -16.95 -7.36
N SER A 171 18.80 -17.92 -6.46
CA SER A 171 17.86 -17.99 -5.35
C SER A 171 18.08 -16.82 -4.41
N LEU A 172 17.01 -16.29 -3.85
CA LEU A 172 17.06 -15.20 -2.87
C LEU A 172 17.98 -15.57 -1.70
N GLN A 173 18.96 -14.70 -1.41
CA GLN A 173 19.97 -14.94 -0.38
C GLN A 173 19.51 -14.42 1.00
N SER A 174 20.13 -14.94 2.06
CA SER A 174 19.77 -14.59 3.45
C SER A 174 20.11 -13.14 3.82
N ASP A 175 21.17 -12.58 3.25
CA ASP A 175 21.55 -11.17 3.42
C ASP A 175 20.47 -10.25 2.84
N SER A 176 19.95 -10.53 1.64
CA SER A 176 18.82 -9.82 1.04
C SER A 176 17.58 -9.87 1.96
N LEU A 177 17.30 -11.01 2.60
CA LEU A 177 16.19 -11.16 3.56
C LEU A 177 16.41 -10.34 4.84
N ILE A 178 17.63 -10.32 5.38
CA ILE A 178 17.98 -9.54 6.57
C ILE A 178 17.82 -8.05 6.26
N GLU A 179 18.36 -7.57 5.14
CA GLU A 179 18.23 -6.18 4.71
C GLU A 179 16.77 -5.75 4.53
N MET A 180 15.96 -6.61 3.89
CA MET A 180 14.52 -6.36 3.76
C MET A 180 13.83 -6.31 5.12
N LYS A 181 14.13 -7.26 6.02
CA LYS A 181 13.54 -7.30 7.36
C LYS A 181 13.90 -6.06 8.16
N GLU A 182 15.16 -5.64 8.14
CA GLU A 182 15.61 -4.41 8.80
C GLU A 182 14.84 -3.20 8.29
N LEU A 183 14.68 -3.07 6.97
CA LEU A 183 13.96 -1.95 6.34
C LEU A 183 12.46 -1.97 6.61
N ILE A 184 11.84 -3.13 6.59
CA ILE A 184 10.41 -3.26 6.88
C ILE A 184 10.13 -2.95 8.35
N VAL A 185 11.00 -3.41 9.26
CA VAL A 185 10.86 -3.24 10.72
C VAL A 185 11.35 -1.87 11.21
N LEU A 186 12.21 -1.18 10.45
CA LEU A 186 12.74 0.17 10.73
C LEU A 186 11.65 1.16 11.13
N HIS A 187 10.43 0.93 10.68
CA HIS A 187 9.23 1.42 11.34
C HIS A 187 8.12 0.36 11.24
N LYS A 188 7.78 -0.28 12.37
CA LYS A 188 6.52 -1.05 12.51
C LYS A 188 5.36 -0.05 12.55
N ASN A 189 5.01 0.53 11.40
CA ASN A 189 3.72 1.19 11.29
C ASN A 189 2.68 0.21 10.75
N GLU A 190 1.53 0.26 11.41
CA GLU A 190 0.22 -0.23 11.00
C GLU A 190 -0.25 0.41 9.67
N THR A 191 0.59 1.08 8.87
CA THR A 191 0.21 1.73 7.60
C THR A 191 -0.46 0.76 6.62
N PHE A 192 -0.07 -0.53 6.68
CA PHE A 192 -0.75 -1.58 5.91
C PHE A 192 -2.14 -1.92 6.46
N GLU A 193 -2.37 -1.74 7.77
CA GLU A 193 -3.72 -1.75 8.35
C GLU A 193 -4.48 -0.48 8.05
N TYR A 194 -3.92 0.74 8.06
CA TYR A 194 -4.70 1.94 7.70
C TYR A 194 -5.33 1.87 6.31
N GLY A 195 -4.65 1.30 5.31
CA GLY A 195 -5.26 1.05 4.00
C GLY A 195 -6.44 0.08 4.07
N LYS A 196 -6.31 -0.96 4.90
CA LYS A 196 -7.32 -2.00 5.12
C LYS A 196 -8.47 -1.52 6.02
N LEU A 197 -8.19 -0.75 7.06
CA LEU A 197 -9.11 -0.05 7.96
C LEU A 197 -9.86 1.05 7.22
N VAL A 198 -9.20 1.78 6.31
CA VAL A 198 -9.88 2.77 5.45
C VAL A 198 -10.75 2.06 4.40
N GLU A 199 -10.33 0.94 3.84
CA GLU A 199 -11.19 0.11 2.97
C GLU A 199 -12.33 -0.56 3.75
N GLU A 200 -12.09 -1.03 4.97
CA GLU A 200 -13.08 -1.59 5.89
C GLU A 200 -14.04 -0.50 6.38
N LEU A 201 -13.60 0.72 6.67
CA LEU A 201 -14.45 1.88 7.01
C LEU A 201 -15.26 2.35 5.80
N LYS A 202 -14.65 2.42 4.61
CA LYS A 202 -15.36 2.74 3.35
C LYS A 202 -16.36 1.66 2.94
N SER A 203 -16.16 0.40 3.36
CA SER A 203 -17.09 -0.70 3.07
C SER A 203 -18.12 -0.93 4.17
N SER A 204 -17.85 -0.52 5.41
CA SER A 204 -18.76 -0.65 6.56
C SER A 204 -19.64 0.58 6.81
N SER A 205 -19.39 1.71 6.15
CA SER A 205 -20.27 2.88 6.19
C SER A 205 -20.77 3.23 4.79
N GLU A 206 -22.08 3.20 4.61
CA GLU A 206 -22.73 3.54 3.34
C GLU A 206 -22.67 5.05 3.07
N GLU A 207 -22.55 5.85 4.12
CA GLU A 207 -22.47 7.31 4.09
C GLU A 207 -21.16 7.82 3.44
N LEU A 208 -20.02 7.19 3.73
CA LEU A 208 -18.72 7.54 3.13
C LEU A 208 -18.60 7.10 1.67
N LYS A 209 -19.37 6.09 1.27
CA LYS A 209 -19.47 5.62 -0.12
C LYS A 209 -20.18 6.65 -1.00
N ILE A 210 -21.29 7.21 -0.50
CA ILE A 210 -22.07 8.26 -1.15
C ILE A 210 -21.23 9.54 -1.29
N LEU A 211 -20.50 9.93 -0.24
CA LEU A 211 -19.66 11.14 -0.22
C LEU A 211 -18.53 11.12 -1.27
N SER A 212 -18.10 9.93 -1.72
CA SER A 212 -17.02 9.79 -2.72
C SER A 212 -17.51 9.77 -4.18
N GLN A 213 -18.82 9.61 -4.41
CA GLN A 213 -19.39 9.43 -5.75
C GLN A 213 -20.14 10.66 -6.29
N SER A 214 -20.61 11.55 -5.42
CA SER A 214 -21.38 12.73 -5.82
C SER A 214 -20.55 14.01 -5.62
N GLY A 215 -20.31 14.74 -6.71
CA GLY A 215 -19.49 15.96 -6.73
C GLY A 215 -20.11 17.20 -6.08
N SER A 216 -21.27 17.10 -5.42
CA SER A 216 -21.87 18.20 -4.66
C SER A 216 -22.54 17.73 -3.36
N VAL A 217 -22.28 18.49 -2.29
CA VAL A 217 -22.81 18.28 -0.92
C VAL A 217 -24.34 18.36 -0.87
N GLU A 218 -24.97 19.05 -1.83
CA GLU A 218 -26.42 19.24 -1.87
C GLU A 218 -27.17 18.00 -2.37
N GLU A 219 -26.59 17.26 -3.33
CA GLU A 219 -27.16 16.01 -3.82
C GLU A 219 -27.07 14.91 -2.75
N VAL A 220 -25.97 14.89 -1.98
CA VAL A 220 -25.76 13.98 -0.83
C VAL A 220 -26.82 14.20 0.24
N LYS A 221 -27.14 15.47 0.54
CA LYS A 221 -28.10 15.83 1.58
C LYS A 221 -29.51 15.41 1.21
N ALA A 222 -29.89 15.58 -0.05
CA ALA A 222 -31.20 15.16 -0.55
C ALA A 222 -31.38 13.62 -0.51
N GLU A 223 -30.34 12.88 -0.88
CA GLU A 223 -30.38 11.41 -0.92
C GLU A 223 -30.40 10.77 0.49
N LEU A 224 -29.66 11.35 1.45
CA LEU A 224 -29.69 10.92 2.86
C LEU A 224 -31.06 11.20 3.51
N GLN A 225 -31.65 12.38 3.27
CA GLN A 225 -32.97 12.71 3.80
C GLN A 225 -34.07 11.81 3.24
N LYS A 226 -33.98 11.44 1.95
CA LYS A 226 -34.93 10.51 1.33
C LYS A 226 -34.83 9.10 1.93
N ARG A 227 -33.61 8.62 2.19
CA ARG A 227 -33.38 7.32 2.85
C ARG A 227 -33.83 7.29 4.30
N GLU A 228 -33.63 8.36 5.06
CA GLU A 228 -34.14 8.47 6.43
C GLU A 228 -35.68 8.44 6.46
N ALA A 229 -36.34 9.10 5.51
CA ALA A 229 -37.80 9.05 5.38
C ALA A 229 -38.31 7.64 5.06
N ASP A 230 -37.65 6.92 4.14
CA ASP A 230 -38.03 5.55 3.78
C ASP A 230 -37.83 4.56 4.93
N ARG A 231 -36.76 4.74 5.72
CA ARG A 231 -36.46 3.89 6.90
C ARG A 231 -37.48 4.10 8.03
N ASN A 232 -37.88 5.33 8.28
CA ASN A 232 -38.92 5.64 9.28
C ASN A 232 -40.28 5.02 8.89
N ASN A 233 -40.60 5.02 7.59
CA ASN A 233 -41.83 4.42 7.07
C ASN A 233 -41.82 2.89 7.23
N ALA A 234 -40.69 2.24 6.98
CA ALA A 234 -40.54 0.79 7.14
C ALA A 234 -40.67 0.34 8.61
N ASP A 235 -40.14 1.11 9.55
CA ASP A 235 -40.25 0.83 10.98
C ASP A 235 -41.68 1.03 11.51
N GLU A 236 -42.43 1.99 10.95
CA GLU A 236 -43.84 2.22 11.26
C GLU A 236 -44.73 1.09 10.75
N VAL A 237 -44.53 0.64 9.50
CA VAL A 237 -45.22 -0.52 8.91
C VAL A 237 -44.94 -1.80 9.71
N THR A 238 -43.71 -1.98 10.18
CA THR A 238 -43.33 -3.16 10.98
C THR A 238 -43.96 -3.13 12.38
N LYS A 239 -44.07 -1.96 13.02
CA LYS A 239 -44.80 -1.79 14.29
C LYS A 239 -46.29 -2.06 14.13
N ILE A 240 -46.92 -1.55 13.07
CA ILE A 240 -48.34 -1.75 12.79
C ILE A 240 -48.62 -3.24 12.53
N ALA A 241 -47.79 -3.91 11.72
CA ALA A 241 -47.93 -5.34 11.46
C ALA A 241 -47.80 -6.20 12.74
N LYS A 242 -46.93 -5.80 13.68
CA LYS A 242 -46.74 -6.49 14.96
C LYS A 242 -47.95 -6.31 15.90
N ALA A 243 -48.51 -5.10 15.97
CA ALA A 243 -49.69 -4.79 16.77
C ALA A 243 -50.97 -5.49 16.26
N VAL A 244 -51.12 -5.64 14.94
CA VAL A 244 -52.23 -6.36 14.31
C VAL A 244 -52.13 -7.88 14.56
N ASN A 245 -50.91 -8.43 14.70
CA ASN A 245 -50.73 -9.84 14.98
C ASN A 245 -51.02 -10.18 16.45
N GLU A 246 -50.62 -9.32 17.40
CA GLU A 246 -50.89 -9.51 18.83
C GLU A 246 -52.39 -9.44 19.19
N THR A 247 -53.16 -8.58 18.51
CA THR A 247 -54.62 -8.51 18.69
C THR A 247 -55.37 -9.73 18.15
N LYS A 248 -54.77 -10.51 17.25
CA LYS A 248 -55.38 -11.70 16.65
C LYS A 248 -55.36 -12.92 17.59
N TYR A 249 -54.40 -13.01 18.51
CA TYR A 249 -54.28 -14.13 19.46
C TYR A 249 -55.07 -13.94 20.76
N VAL A 250 -55.34 -12.70 21.18
CA VAL A 250 -56.10 -12.43 22.42
C VAL A 250 -57.56 -12.87 22.33
N GLN A 251 -58.13 -13.04 21.12
CA GLN A 251 -59.51 -13.51 20.96
C GLN A 251 -59.67 -15.04 20.89
N GLN A 252 -58.58 -15.83 20.83
CA GLN A 252 -58.68 -17.29 20.62
C GLN A 252 -58.54 -18.13 21.90
N ASP A 253 -58.10 -17.56 23.03
CA ASP A 253 -57.70 -18.30 24.24
C ASP A 253 -58.70 -18.32 25.42
N VAL A 254 -59.99 -18.02 25.18
CA VAL A 254 -61.02 -18.04 26.25
C VAL A 254 -61.73 -19.40 26.38
N GLN A 255 -61.34 -20.45 25.63
CA GLN A 255 -62.01 -21.75 25.74
C GLN A 255 -61.06 -22.92 25.99
N LYS A 256 -60.98 -23.29 27.29
CA LYS A 256 -60.88 -24.64 27.89
C LYS A 256 -59.67 -24.79 28.82
N GLU A 257 -59.95 -24.86 30.13
CA GLU A 257 -59.51 -25.99 30.97
C GLU A 257 -60.05 -25.88 32.41
N LYS A 258 -60.81 -26.88 32.85
CA LYS A 258 -60.97 -27.26 34.27
C LYS A 258 -61.19 -28.77 34.33
N LEU A 259 -60.28 -29.52 34.93
CA LEU A 259 -60.51 -30.81 35.64
C LEU A 259 -59.16 -31.29 36.22
N LYS A 260 -58.87 -30.97 37.49
CA LYS A 260 -58.95 -31.82 38.72
C LYS A 260 -57.98 -33.01 38.75
N LEU A 261 -57.05 -32.97 39.71
CA LEU A 261 -56.13 -34.05 40.12
C LEU A 261 -56.29 -34.36 41.63
N ASN A 262 -56.32 -35.64 41.97
CA ASN A 262 -55.95 -36.31 43.24
C ASN A 262 -56.22 -37.83 43.07
N PRO A 263 -55.68 -38.80 43.87
CA PRO A 263 -55.03 -38.69 45.20
C PRO A 263 -53.82 -39.64 45.48
N LYS A 264 -53.31 -39.57 46.73
CA LYS A 264 -52.68 -40.60 47.64
C LYS A 264 -51.24 -40.27 48.07
N GLU A 265 -50.98 -39.87 49.33
CA GLU A 265 -50.99 -40.57 50.64
C GLU A 265 -49.74 -41.41 50.94
N SER A 266 -49.06 -41.12 52.06
CA SER A 266 -48.44 -42.16 52.91
C SER A 266 -48.31 -41.71 54.38
N PHE A 267 -48.76 -42.61 55.26
CA PHE A 267 -48.67 -42.70 56.73
C PHE A 267 -49.57 -41.82 57.60
#